data_AF-A0A0S9QVM0-F1
#
_entry.id   AF-A0A0S9QVM0-F1
#
_cell.length_a   1.000
_cell.length_b   1.000
_cell.length_c   1.000
_cell.angle_alpha   90.00
_cell.angle_beta   90.00
_cell.angle_gamma   90.00
#
_symmetry.space_group_name_H-M   'P 1'
#
loop_
_entity.id
_entity.type
_entity.pdbx_description
1 polymer ?
#
loop_
_entity_poly.entity_id
_entity_poly.type
_entity_poly.pdbx_seq_one_letter_code
_entity_poly.pdbx_strand_id
1 'polypeptide(L)' 'MGRGRQKAKHTKIARELKYDTYNVNYSALERELGHHDDEYVDKWADQYNDEDEDETSPLSSSQA' A
#
# COMPACT_ATOMS: atom_id res chain seq x y z
N MET A 1 -42.18 5.95 -24.82
CA MET A 1 -41.21 5.70 -25.91
C MET A 1 -39.75 6.13 -25.58
N GLY A 2 -39.32 6.13 -24.29
CA GLY A 2 -38.00 6.67 -23.90
C GLY A 2 -37.03 5.69 -23.23
N ARG A 3 -37.51 4.52 -22.75
CA ARG A 3 -36.70 3.59 -21.95
C ARG A 3 -35.57 2.91 -22.73
N GLY A 4 -35.77 2.55 -23.99
CA GLY A 4 -34.74 1.90 -24.81
C GLY A 4 -33.51 2.79 -25.05
N ARG A 5 -33.73 4.10 -25.23
CA ARG A 5 -32.64 5.07 -25.40
C ARG A 5 -31.86 5.29 -24.11
N GLN A 6 -32.55 5.35 -22.97
CA GLN A 6 -31.88 5.41 -21.66
C GLN A 6 -31.07 4.14 -21.41
N LYS A 7 -31.63 2.95 -21.66
CA LYS A 7 -30.91 1.68 -21.50
C LYS A 7 -29.65 1.65 -22.35
N ALA A 8 -29.72 2.05 -23.63
CA ALA A 8 -28.56 2.10 -24.51
C ALA A 8 -27.49 3.10 -24.03
N LYS A 9 -27.90 4.28 -23.56
CA LYS A 9 -26.98 5.28 -22.96
C LYS A 9 -26.30 4.73 -21.72
N HIS A 10 -27.04 4.08 -20.81
CA HIS A 10 -26.50 3.55 -19.57
C HIS A 10 -25.53 2.40 -19.84
N THR A 11 -25.81 1.52 -20.80
CA THR A 11 -24.88 0.44 -21.19
C THR A 11 -23.59 0.98 -21.79
N LYS A 12 -23.65 2.12 -22.50
CA LYS A 12 -22.45 2.77 -23.05
C LYS A 12 -21.60 3.35 -21.91
N ILE A 13 -22.20 4.11 -21.01
CA ILE A 13 -21.53 4.69 -19.84
C ILE A 13 -20.93 3.60 -18.96
N ALA A 14 -21.67 2.52 -18.68
CA ALA A 14 -21.17 1.42 -17.87
C ALA A 14 -19.96 0.72 -18.51
N ARG A 15 -19.94 0.60 -19.84
CA ARG A 15 -18.78 0.07 -20.57
C ARG A 15 -17.60 1.03 -20.47
N GLU A 16 -17.82 2.32 -20.69
CA GLU A 16 -16.79 3.35 -20.52
C GLU A 16 -16.20 3.24 -19.12
N LEU A 17 -17.02 3.33 -18.06
CA LEU A 17 -16.56 3.18 -16.67
C LEU A 17 -15.83 1.87 -16.36
N LYS A 18 -16.22 0.76 -16.98
CA LYS A 18 -15.56 -0.55 -16.76
C LYS A 18 -14.16 -0.61 -17.38
N TYR A 19 -14.01 -0.01 -18.55
CA TYR A 19 -12.78 -0.08 -19.35
C TYR A 19 -11.98 1.23 -19.34
N ASP A 20 -12.44 2.23 -18.59
CA ASP A 20 -11.71 3.46 -18.34
C ASP A 20 -10.54 3.12 -17.40
N THR A 21 -9.41 2.82 -18.00
CA THR A 21 -8.13 2.74 -17.30
C THR A 21 -7.66 4.15 -17.01
N TYR A 22 -7.70 4.54 -15.74
CA TYR A 22 -7.15 5.81 -15.30
C TYR A 22 -5.69 5.95 -15.73
N ASN A 23 -5.36 7.10 -16.33
CA ASN A 23 -3.99 7.48 -16.55
C ASN A 23 -3.41 7.93 -15.21
N VAL A 24 -2.62 7.06 -14.59
CA VAL A 24 -1.94 7.36 -13.33
C VAL A 24 -0.79 8.32 -13.63
N ASN A 25 -0.75 9.45 -12.93
CA ASN A 25 0.36 10.38 -13.05
C ASN A 25 1.58 9.85 -12.29
N TYR A 26 2.42 9.08 -12.97
CA TYR A 26 3.64 8.50 -12.40
C TYR A 26 4.63 9.57 -11.91
N SER A 27 4.70 10.74 -12.56
CA SER A 27 5.60 11.82 -12.13
C SER A 27 5.23 12.40 -10.76
N ALA A 28 3.94 12.43 -10.43
CA ALA A 28 3.48 12.85 -9.11
C ALA A 28 3.82 11.79 -8.04
N LEU A 29 3.67 10.51 -8.38
CA LEU A 29 3.98 9.38 -7.50
C LEU A 29 5.49 9.30 -7.20
N GLU A 30 6.34 9.43 -8.21
CA GLU A 30 7.80 9.44 -8.04
C GLU A 30 8.26 10.57 -7.14
N ARG A 31 7.63 11.76 -7.25
CA ARG A 31 7.93 12.89 -6.38
C ARG A 31 7.53 12.62 -4.93
N GLU A 32 6.38 11.99 -4.69
CA GLU A 32 5.95 11.61 -3.34
C GLU A 32 6.89 10.55 -2.73
N LEU A 33 7.28 9.56 -3.53
CA LEU A 33 8.16 8.48 -3.08
C LEU A 33 9.62 8.94 -2.90
N GLY A 34 10.12 9.80 -3.78
CA GLY A 34 11.50 10.28 -3.80
C GLY A 34 11.81 11.42 -2.81
N HIS A 35 10.81 11.94 -2.09
CA HIS A 35 11.02 12.94 -1.04
C HIS A 35 11.23 12.34 0.36
N HIS A 36 11.35 11.02 0.50
CA HIS A 36 11.81 10.38 1.72
C HIS A 36 13.35 10.30 1.75
N ASP A 37 14.00 11.44 1.99
CA ASP A 37 15.43 11.52 2.39
C ASP A 37 15.59 11.41 3.92
N ASP A 38 14.52 11.07 4.64
CA ASP A 38 14.53 10.85 6.07
C ASP A 38 14.76 9.38 6.33
N GLU A 39 15.77 9.08 7.18
CA GLU A 39 16.23 7.77 7.64
C GLU A 39 15.24 6.63 7.42
N TYR A 40 15.74 5.48 6.92
CA TYR A 40 15.02 4.20 6.89
C TYR A 40 14.62 3.75 8.30
N VAL A 41 13.69 4.48 8.93
CA VAL A 41 13.04 4.15 10.18
C VAL A 41 11.83 3.34 9.78
N ASP A 42 11.95 2.04 9.97
CA ASP A 42 10.81 1.15 9.85
C ASP A 42 9.79 1.56 10.92
N LYS A 43 8.69 2.18 10.47
CA LYS A 43 7.59 2.69 11.33
C LYS A 43 6.91 1.59 12.15
N TRP A 44 7.19 0.32 11.83
CA TRP A 44 6.62 -0.84 12.51
C TRP A 44 7.65 -1.64 13.29
N ALA A 45 8.93 -1.25 13.31
CA ALA A 45 9.97 -1.95 14.08
C ALA A 45 9.59 -2.08 15.58
N ASP A 46 9.06 -1.01 16.16
CA ASP A 46 8.64 -0.99 17.58
C ASP A 46 7.48 -1.94 17.89
N GLN A 47 6.70 -2.38 16.89
CA GLN A 47 5.57 -3.30 17.10
C GLN A 47 6.00 -4.77 17.18
N TYR A 48 7.17 -5.11 16.64
CA TYR A 48 7.69 -6.48 16.60
C TYR A 48 8.90 -6.68 17.51
N ASN A 49 9.56 -5.60 17.98
CA ASN A 49 10.72 -5.71 18.88
C ASN A 49 10.39 -6.37 20.23
N ASP A 50 9.13 -6.28 20.69
CA ASP A 50 8.69 -6.90 21.96
C ASP A 50 8.49 -8.43 21.86
N GLU A 51 8.48 -9.03 20.65
CA GLU A 51 8.26 -10.48 20.46
C GLU A 51 9.57 -11.28 20.35
N ASP A 52 10.72 -10.63 20.09
CA ASP A 52 12.01 -11.30 19.81
C ASP A 52 13.08 -11.11 20.92
N GLU A 53 12.87 -10.25 21.93
CA GLU A 53 13.88 -9.97 22.97
C GLU A 53 14.03 -11.09 24.04
N ASP A 54 13.12 -12.07 24.10
CA ASP A 54 13.15 -13.14 25.12
C ASP A 54 14.06 -14.35 24.77
N GLU A 55 14.61 -14.46 23.55
CA GLU A 55 15.40 -15.65 23.14
C GLU A 55 16.93 -15.51 23.25
N THR A 56 17.47 -14.34 23.63
CA THR A 56 18.94 -14.12 23.64
C THR A 56 19.55 -13.81 25.01
N SER A 57 19.11 -14.49 26.07
CA SER A 57 19.87 -14.51 27.33
C SER A 57 21.11 -15.42 27.19
N PRO A 58 22.35 -14.89 27.24
CA PRO A 58 23.53 -15.75 27.26
C PRO A 58 23.52 -16.48 28.61
N LEU A 59 23.25 -17.79 28.62
CA LEU A 59 23.53 -18.63 29.79
C LEU A 59 25.04 -18.51 30.09
N SER A 60 25.33 -17.62 31.05
CA SER A 60 26.62 -17.40 31.66
C SER A 60 27.28 -18.75 31.97
N SER A 61 28.38 -19.03 31.28
CA SER A 61 29.34 -20.07 31.61
C SER A 61 29.98 -19.78 32.98
N SER A 62 29.29 -20.13 34.07
CA SER A 62 29.83 -20.05 35.43
C SER A 62 30.30 -21.42 35.90
N GLN A 63 31.58 -21.69 35.63
CA GLN A 63 32.58 -22.13 36.61
C GLN A 63 32.09 -22.90 37.86
N ALA A 64 32.31 -24.22 37.90
CA ALA A 64 32.80 -25.01 39.04
C ALA A 64 33.03 -26.48 38.62
#